data_AF-A0A516KKZ5-F1
#
_entry.id   AF-A0A516KKZ5-F1
#
_cell.length_a   1.000
_cell.length_b   1.000
_cell.length_c   1.000
_cell.angle_alpha   90.00
_cell.angle_beta   90.00
_cell.angle_gamma   90.00
#
_symmetry.space_group_name_H-M   'P 1'
#
loop_
_entity.id
_entity.type
_entity.pdbx_description
1 polymer ?
#
loop_
_entity_poly.entity_id
_entity_poly.type
_entity_poly.pdbx_seq_one_letter_code
_entity_poly.pdbx_strand_id
1 'polypeptide(L)'
;MRLWHEDLLTLLPRQQLLGQHRECCALRGKGWGKPHSTVNYVFLYSPRKLFQYHELVMEEMKERGYKINPLWLDPSYRGQVMEPYEAMDELEKSYPIYEEHDEAYLEECILNLEEKGIYLNKNT
;
A
#
# COMPACT_ATOMS: atom_id res chain seq x y z
N MET A 1 1.92 -11.74 -0.94
CA MET A 1 2.46 -10.38 -1.19
C MET A 1 2.36 -9.59 0.12
N ARG A 2 3.11 -8.53 0.40
CA ARG A 2 2.92 -7.74 1.63
C ARG A 2 2.67 -6.27 1.28
N LEU A 3 2.10 -5.51 2.22
CA LEU A 3 2.27 -4.06 2.20
C LEU A 3 3.66 -3.78 2.76
N TRP A 4 4.51 -3.07 2.02
CA TRP A 4 5.78 -2.60 2.55
C TRP A 4 5.52 -1.53 3.62
N HIS A 5 6.37 -1.49 4.65
CA HIS A 5 6.35 -0.40 5.61
C HIS A 5 6.43 0.95 4.89
N GLU A 6 5.64 1.95 5.31
CA GLU A 6 5.49 3.20 4.57
C GLU A 6 6.80 4.01 4.43
N ASP A 7 7.67 3.95 5.44
CA ASP A 7 9.02 4.54 5.39
C ASP A 7 9.91 3.98 4.28
N LEU A 8 9.63 2.76 3.80
CA LEU A 8 10.42 2.15 2.74
C LEU A 8 9.96 2.57 1.35
N LEU A 9 8.77 3.16 1.18
CA LEU A 9 8.16 3.38 -0.13
C LEU A 9 9.07 4.20 -1.07
N THR A 10 9.69 5.25 -0.55
CA THR A 10 10.62 6.12 -1.28
C THR A 10 11.94 5.42 -1.64
N LEU A 11 12.29 4.34 -0.92
CA LEU A 11 13.51 3.56 -1.11
C LEU A 11 13.29 2.31 -1.97
N LEU A 12 12.04 1.83 -2.10
CA LEU A 12 11.73 0.61 -2.83
C LEU A 12 12.26 0.67 -4.27
N PRO A 13 12.88 -0.40 -4.80
CA PRO A 13 13.19 -0.45 -6.21
C PRO A 13 11.91 -0.47 -7.06
N ARG A 14 12.06 -0.14 -8.34
CA ARG A 14 10.96 -0.03 -9.30
C ARG A 14 9.98 -1.21 -9.26
N GLN A 15 10.48 -2.44 -9.23
CA GLN A 15 9.63 -3.62 -9.29
C GLN A 15 8.75 -3.76 -8.05
N GLN A 16 9.27 -3.43 -6.87
CA GLN A 16 8.59 -3.50 -5.58
C GLN A 16 7.55 -2.39 -5.48
N LEU A 17 7.87 -1.16 -5.89
CA LEU A 17 6.91 -0.06 -5.91
C LEU A 17 5.72 -0.36 -6.85
N LEU A 18 6.00 -0.81 -8.08
CA LEU A 18 4.95 -1.20 -9.03
C LEU A 18 4.15 -2.42 -8.54
N GLY A 19 4.82 -3.36 -7.85
CA GLY A 19 4.18 -4.49 -7.20
C GLY A 19 3.23 -4.05 -6.07
N GLN A 20 3.67 -3.09 -5.26
CA GLN A 20 2.90 -2.53 -4.16
C GLN A 20 1.62 -1.86 -4.66
N HIS A 21 1.70 -1.08 -5.74
CA HIS A 21 0.51 -0.49 -6.38
C HIS A 21 -0.48 -1.56 -6.85
N ARG A 22 0.00 -2.62 -7.53
CA ARG A 22 -0.86 -3.73 -7.96
C ARG A 22 -1.52 -4.44 -6.78
N GLU A 23 -0.78 -4.62 -5.68
CA GLU A 23 -1.31 -5.21 -4.46
C GLU A 23 -2.42 -4.35 -3.86
N CYS A 24 -2.22 -3.04 -3.72
CA CYS A 24 -3.26 -2.13 -3.27
C CYS A 24 -4.50 -2.16 -4.17
N CYS A 25 -4.32 -2.19 -5.49
CA CYS A 25 -5.42 -2.32 -6.44
C CYS A 25 -6.21 -3.62 -6.23
N ALA A 26 -5.51 -4.74 -6.02
CA ALA A 26 -6.12 -6.04 -5.79
C ALA A 26 -6.90 -6.07 -4.46
N LEU A 27 -6.30 -5.56 -3.39
CA LEU A 27 -6.90 -5.49 -2.05
C LEU A 27 -8.13 -4.57 -2.02
N ARG A 28 -8.10 -3.41 -2.69
CA ARG A 28 -9.26 -2.51 -2.79
C ARG A 28 -10.41 -3.10 -3.62
N GLY A 29 -10.06 -3.93 -4.62
CA GLY A 29 -11.03 -4.57 -5.51
C GLY A 29 -11.58 -5.90 -4.97
N LYS A 30 -11.54 -6.93 -5.82
CA LYS A 30 -12.05 -8.29 -5.53
C LYS A 30 -11.29 -9.03 -4.42
N GLY A 31 -10.13 -8.54 -4.02
CA GLY A 31 -9.32 -9.10 -2.93
C GLY A 31 -9.81 -8.69 -1.55
N TRP A 32 -10.65 -7.65 -1.44
CA TRP A 32 -11.11 -7.16 -0.14
C TRP A 32 -11.82 -8.25 0.67
N GLY A 33 -11.37 -8.45 1.92
CA GLY A 33 -11.94 -9.43 2.85
C GLY A 33 -11.59 -10.89 2.56
N LYS A 34 -10.71 -11.18 1.58
CA LYS A 34 -10.25 -12.55 1.31
C LYS A 34 -9.00 -12.86 2.12
N PRO A 35 -8.88 -14.07 2.71
CA PRO A 35 -7.71 -14.43 3.51
C PRO A 35 -6.40 -14.21 2.75
N HIS A 36 -5.48 -13.47 3.39
CA HIS A 36 -4.14 -13.20 2.91
C HIS A 36 -3.13 -13.33 4.07
N SER A 37 -2.17 -14.25 3.93
CA SER A 37 -1.25 -14.66 5.01
C SER A 37 -0.53 -13.51 5.75
N THR A 38 -0.10 -12.47 5.04
CA THR A 38 0.74 -11.38 5.60
C THR A 38 0.09 -10.00 5.68
N VAL A 39 -1.16 -9.82 5.23
CA VAL A 39 -1.84 -8.50 5.21
C VAL A 39 -3.29 -8.54 5.71
N ASN A 40 -3.70 -9.62 6.37
CA ASN A 40 -5.06 -9.77 6.91
C ASN A 40 -5.48 -8.60 7.82
N TYR A 41 -4.53 -7.99 8.54
CA TYR A 41 -4.79 -6.85 9.43
C TYR A 41 -5.46 -5.68 8.70
N VAL A 42 -5.19 -5.48 7.41
CA VAL A 42 -5.81 -4.43 6.58
C VAL A 42 -7.34 -4.48 6.65
N PHE A 43 -7.92 -5.68 6.73
CA PHE A 43 -9.37 -5.89 6.75
C PHE A 43 -10.00 -5.67 8.14
N LEU A 44 -9.18 -5.45 9.18
CA LEU A 44 -9.65 -5.01 10.50
C LEU A 44 -10.01 -3.51 10.49
N TYR A 45 -9.59 -2.79 9.45
CA TYR A 45 -9.82 -1.35 9.30
C TYR A 45 -10.80 -1.05 8.17
N SER A 46 -11.24 0.21 8.10
CA SER A 46 -12.05 0.69 6.99
C SER A 46 -11.27 0.65 5.67
N PRO A 47 -11.93 0.43 4.52
CA PRO A 47 -11.30 0.53 3.21
C PRO A 47 -10.59 1.87 2.95
N ARG A 48 -11.05 2.93 3.61
CA ARG A 48 -10.43 4.26 3.55
C ARG A 48 -9.00 4.27 4.06
N LYS A 49 -8.66 3.43 5.05
CA LYS A 49 -7.30 3.30 5.57
C LYS A 49 -6.34 2.68 4.54
N LEU A 50 -6.82 1.69 3.77
CA LEU A 50 -6.07 1.15 2.63
C LEU A 50 -5.91 2.16 1.50
N PHE A 51 -6.92 3.01 1.27
CA PHE A 51 -6.77 4.11 0.33
C PHE A 51 -5.67 5.10 0.77
N GLN A 52 -5.64 5.54 2.03
CA GLN A 52 -4.59 6.43 2.54
C GLN A 52 -3.18 5.85 2.34
N TYR A 53 -3.01 4.55 2.57
CA TYR A 53 -1.74 3.88 2.27
C TYR A 53 -1.44 3.86 0.77
N HIS A 54 -2.46 3.56 -0.05
CA HIS A 54 -2.32 3.56 -1.50
C HIS A 54 -1.99 4.96 -2.05
N GLU A 55 -2.46 6.03 -1.43
CA GLU A 55 -2.08 7.40 -1.78
C GLU A 55 -0.58 7.61 -1.65
N LEU A 56 0.07 7.14 -0.59
CA LEU A 56 1.54 7.23 -0.46
C LEU A 56 2.27 6.51 -1.60
N VAL A 57 1.78 5.32 -1.96
CA VAL A 57 2.33 4.53 -3.09
C VAL A 57 2.16 5.29 -4.40
N MET A 58 0.98 5.88 -4.62
CA MET A 58 0.66 6.64 -5.82
C MET A 58 1.43 7.96 -5.91
N GLU A 59 1.65 8.62 -4.78
CA GLU A 59 2.47 9.82 -4.67
C GLU A 59 3.91 9.52 -5.08
N GLU A 60 4.52 8.49 -4.48
CA GLU A 60 5.89 8.07 -4.84
C GLU A 60 5.98 7.64 -6.32
N MET A 61 4.96 6.96 -6.83
CA MET A 61 4.90 6.62 -8.24
C MET A 61 4.85 7.87 -9.13
N LYS A 62 4.07 8.88 -8.75
CA LYS A 62 3.96 10.13 -9.48
C LYS A 62 5.27 10.91 -9.45
N GLU A 63 5.94 10.98 -8.30
CA GLU A 63 7.27 11.62 -8.14
C GLU A 63 8.32 10.96 -9.04
N ARG A 64 8.26 9.64 -9.22
CA ARG A 64 9.11 8.90 -10.17
C ARG A 64 8.65 8.97 -11.64
N GLY A 65 7.65 9.78 -11.96
CA GLY A 65 7.16 10.01 -13.32
C GLY A 65 6.25 8.92 -13.89
N TYR A 66 5.74 8.00 -13.05
CA TYR A 66 4.78 7.00 -13.51
C TYR A 66 3.39 7.62 -13.73
N LYS A 67 2.70 7.17 -14.79
CA LYS A 67 1.31 7.52 -15.05
C LYS A 67 0.39 6.54 -14.34
N ILE A 68 -0.41 7.05 -13.40
CA ILE A 68 -1.41 6.28 -12.66
C ILE A 68 -2.77 6.53 -13.30
N ASN A 69 -3.62 5.52 -13.33
CA ASN A 69 -5.01 5.72 -13.74
C ASN A 69 -5.72 6.59 -12.68
N PRO A 70 -6.24 7.78 -13.03
CA PRO A 70 -6.81 8.73 -12.07
C PRO A 70 -8.03 8.18 -11.31
N LEU A 71 -8.70 7.14 -11.82
CA LEU A 71 -9.77 6.46 -11.09
C LEU A 71 -9.29 5.93 -9.73
N TRP A 72 -8.02 5.55 -9.59
CA TRP A 72 -7.48 5.07 -8.32
C TRP A 72 -7.29 6.16 -7.26
N LEU A 73 -7.38 7.44 -7.65
CA LEU A 73 -7.36 8.60 -6.74
C LEU A 73 -8.70 8.82 -6.04
N ASP A 74 -9.78 8.17 -6.50
CA ASP A 74 -11.05 8.16 -5.79
C ASP A 74 -11.00 7.08 -4.69
N PRO A 75 -11.23 7.40 -3.39
CA PRO A 75 -11.24 6.44 -2.30
C PRO A 75 -12.26 5.32 -2.47
N SER A 76 -13.41 5.62 -3.09
CA SER A 76 -14.51 4.68 -3.30
C SER A 76 -14.24 3.68 -4.41
N TYR A 77 -13.30 3.98 -5.33
CA TYR A 77 -13.06 3.15 -6.51
C TYR A 77 -12.45 1.78 -6.16
N ARG A 78 -13.02 0.72 -6.73
CA ARG A 78 -12.67 -0.68 -6.47
C ARG A 78 -12.28 -1.47 -7.71
N GLY A 79 -11.83 -0.77 -8.75
CA GLY A 79 -11.60 -1.36 -10.06
C GLY A 79 -12.90 -1.52 -10.85
N GLN A 80 -12.79 -2.01 -12.09
CA GLN A 80 -13.90 -2.02 -13.06
C GLN A 80 -15.01 -3.05 -12.77
N VAL A 81 -14.79 -3.98 -11.83
CA VAL A 81 -15.70 -5.12 -11.62
C VAL A 81 -16.49 -5.04 -10.32
N MET A 82 -16.01 -4.27 -9.34
CA MET A 82 -16.69 -4.11 -8.07
C MET A 82 -17.38 -2.76 -8.08
N GLU A 83 -18.61 -2.72 -7.57
CA GLU A 83 -19.29 -1.45 -7.32
C GLU A 83 -18.46 -0.59 -6.35
N PRO A 84 -18.40 0.73 -6.56
CA PRO A 84 -17.74 1.65 -5.63
C PRO A 84 -18.31 1.51 -4.22
N TYR A 85 -17.50 1.86 -3.22
CA TYR A 85 -18.05 2.03 -1.87
C TYR A 85 -19.02 3.21 -1.83
N GLU A 86 -20.03 3.13 -0.96
CA GLU A 86 -20.81 4.31 -0.59
C GLU A 86 -19.90 5.36 0.05
N ALA A 87 -20.35 6.62 0.07
CA ALA A 87 -19.61 7.71 0.66
C ALA A 87 -19.16 7.35 2.09
N MET A 88 -17.86 7.32 2.31
CA MET A 88 -17.25 7.02 3.62
C MET A 88 -16.92 8.33 4.32
N ASP A 89 -17.12 8.36 5.63
CA ASP A 89 -16.74 9.49 6.48
C ASP A 89 -15.26 9.82 6.35
N GLU A 90 -14.93 11.10 6.56
CA GLU A 90 -13.54 11.55 6.63
C GLU A 90 -12.80 10.84 7.75
N LEU A 91 -11.69 10.19 7.38
CA LEU A 91 -10.76 9.57 8.31
C LEU A 91 -9.49 10.42 8.29
N GLU A 92 -9.08 10.92 9.45
CA GLU A 92 -7.79 11.58 9.60
C GLU A 92 -6.66 10.61 9.28
N LYS A 93 -5.59 11.11 8.67
CA LYS A 93 -4.42 10.31 8.34
C LYS A 93 -3.56 10.18 9.60
N SER A 94 -3.24 8.94 9.99
CA SER A 94 -2.28 8.65 11.05
C SER A 94 -0.89 8.38 10.49
N TYR A 95 0.11 8.45 11.36
CA TYR A 95 1.43 7.88 11.11
C TYR A 95 1.85 7.02 12.33
N PRO A 96 2.19 5.74 12.13
CA PRO A 96 2.06 5.03 10.86
C PRO A 96 0.59 4.92 10.41
N ILE A 97 0.34 4.70 9.12
CA ILE A 97 -1.02 4.51 8.61
C ILE A 97 -1.62 3.29 9.29
N TYR A 98 -0.93 2.16 9.29
CA TYR A 98 -1.32 0.96 10.03
C TYR A 98 -0.51 0.85 11.31
N GLU A 99 -1.13 0.53 12.44
CA GLU A 99 -0.38 0.35 13.70
C GLU A 99 0.55 -0.86 13.63
N GLU A 100 0.24 -1.82 12.75
CA GLU A 100 1.08 -2.96 12.44
C GLU A 100 2.34 -2.58 11.64
N HIS A 101 2.45 -1.34 11.14
CA HIS A 101 3.69 -0.82 10.53
C HIS A 101 4.52 -0.17 11.64
N ASP A 102 4.89 -0.99 12.63
CA ASP A 102 5.79 -0.61 13.70
C ASP A 102 7.26 -0.89 13.33
N GLU A 103 8.17 -0.61 14.27
CA GLU A 103 9.61 -0.84 14.08
C GLU A 103 9.94 -2.31 13.80
N ALA A 104 9.23 -3.26 14.45
CA ALA A 104 9.44 -4.69 14.21
C ALA A 104 9.01 -5.06 12.77
N TYR A 105 7.88 -4.55 12.29
CA TYR A 105 7.43 -4.77 10.92
C TYR A 105 8.34 -4.12 9.88
N LEU A 106 8.92 -2.95 10.21
CA LEU A 106 9.95 -2.31 9.40
C LEU A 106 11.17 -3.22 9.23
N GLU A 107 11.69 -3.76 10.33
CA GLU A 107 12.81 -4.71 10.31
C GLU A 107 12.48 -5.96 9.48
N GLU A 108 11.30 -6.56 9.68
CA GLU A 108 10.84 -7.69 8.85
C GLU A 108 10.78 -7.34 7.35
N CYS A 109 10.37 -6.11 7.01
CA CYS A 109 10.32 -5.66 5.63
C CYS A 109 11.73 -5.55 5.04
N ILE A 110 12.69 -4.99 5.79
CA ILE A 110 14.09 -4.88 5.38
C ILE A 110 14.68 -6.26 5.16
N LEU A 111 14.54 -7.17 6.14
CA LEU A 111 15.03 -8.55 6.03
C LEU A 111 14.43 -9.26 4.81
N ASN A 112 13.14 -9.06 4.52
CA ASN A 112 12.52 -9.66 3.34
C ASN A 112 13.08 -9.14 2.00
N LEU A 113 13.53 -7.89 1.96
CA LEU A 113 14.21 -7.34 0.79
C LEU A 113 15.63 -7.92 0.67
N GLU A 114 16.36 -7.99 1.78
CA GLU A 114 17.71 -8.54 1.82
C GLU A 114 17.77 -10.02 1.44
N GLU A 115 16.81 -10.84 1.90
CA GLU A 115 16.65 -12.24 1.50
C GLU A 115 16.44 -12.41 -0.01
N LYS A 116 15.91 -11.37 -0.68
CA LYS A 116 15.72 -11.32 -2.13
C LYS A 116 16.90 -10.70 -2.86
N GLY A 117 18.00 -10.42 -2.16
CA GLY A 117 19.19 -9.76 -2.68
C GLY A 117 18.99 -8.28 -2.99
N ILE A 118 18.01 -7.64 -2.35
CA ILE A 118 17.69 -6.21 -2.53
C ILE A 118 18.12 -5.46 -1.28
N TYR A 119 19.15 -4.64 -1.42
CA TYR A 119 19.66 -3.79 -0.35
C TYR A 119 19.21 -2.36 -0.61
N LEU A 120 18.53 -1.77 0.37
CA LEU A 120 18.06 -0.39 0.29
C LEU A 120 19.23 0.56 0.54
N ASN A 121 19.57 1.37 -0.45
CA ASN A 121 20.52 2.45 -0.25
C ASN A 121 19.79 3.58 0.49
N LYS A 122 20.10 3.76 1.78
CA LYS A 122 19.81 5.04 2.43
C LYS A 122 20.70 6.06 1.70
N ASN A 123 20.11 6.97 0.93
CA ASN A 123 20.87 8.12 0.45
C ASN A 123 21.36 8.85 1.71
N THR A 124 22.68 8.85 1.89
CA THR A 124 23.40 9.53 2.96
C THR A 124 23.17 11.04 2.91
#